data_AF-A0A8S9FU57-F1
#
_entry.id   AF-A0A8S9FU57-F1
#
_cell.length_a   1.000
_cell.length_b   1.000
_cell.length_c   1.000
_cell.angle_alpha   90.00
_cell.angle_beta   90.00
_cell.angle_gamma   90.00
#
_symmetry.space_group_name_H-M   'P 1'
#
loop_
_entity.id
_entity.type
_entity.pdbx_description
1 polymer ?
#
loop_
_entity_poly.entity_id
_entity_poly.type
_entity_poly.pdbx_seq_one_letter_code
_entity_poly.pdbx_strand_id
1 'polypeptide(L)'
;MADLPLMITLMTVLIYLLPSCIKSSEIILPKSLNLTLLTDPSAISAASHDFGNITTVIPGGVICPSSPAEISRLLSYASNGERKFQVAARGQGHSLKGQAAVLNGVIVNMTCLAGVVISDDMKYADVAGGTLWVDVLKNTAEKGVSPVSWTDYLHVSIGGTLSNAGIGGEVFRNGPQISNVLELDVITGTWDNRMSAMVTDEEDVVYIIGILQSATPQNVPEVESLNDSIIRVCKDSGIKIKQYLMHYTRKEDWVEHFGTKWSDFSKRKDLFDPKKLLSPGQDIF
;
A
#
# COMPACT_ATOMS: atom_id res chain seq x y z
N MET A 1 13.16 28.22 -77.37
CA MET A 1 11.86 28.81 -77.01
C MET A 1 10.92 27.66 -76.72
N ALA A 2 10.37 27.47 -75.54
CA ALA A 2 10.75 27.81 -74.17
C ALA A 2 9.90 26.83 -73.36
N ASP A 3 10.53 26.13 -72.42
CA ASP A 3 9.92 25.12 -71.57
C ASP A 3 8.65 25.61 -70.86
N LEU A 4 7.64 24.74 -70.82
CA LEU A 4 6.43 24.91 -70.03
C LEU A 4 6.76 24.59 -68.57
N PRO A 5 6.81 25.55 -67.64
CA PRO A 5 7.00 25.23 -66.23
C PRO A 5 5.65 24.86 -65.64
N LEU A 6 5.54 23.59 -65.28
CA LEU A 6 4.53 23.05 -64.39
C LEU A 6 4.52 23.89 -63.09
N MET A 7 3.55 24.80 -62.94
CA MET A 7 3.30 25.47 -61.66
C MET A 7 2.71 24.44 -60.69
N ILE A 8 3.58 23.70 -60.02
CA ILE A 8 3.24 23.06 -58.75
C ILE A 8 3.27 24.17 -57.72
N THR A 9 2.11 24.73 -57.42
CA THR A 9 1.92 25.62 -56.28
C THR A 9 2.14 24.79 -55.01
N LEU A 10 3.38 24.78 -54.51
CA LEU A 10 3.75 24.14 -53.25
C LEU A 10 3.06 24.93 -52.11
N MET A 11 1.84 24.53 -51.76
CA MET A 11 1.14 25.08 -50.59
C MET A 11 1.88 24.59 -49.35
N THR A 12 2.83 25.39 -48.86
CA THR A 12 3.53 25.14 -47.60
C THR A 12 2.54 25.46 -46.47
N VAL A 13 1.75 24.47 -46.07
CA VAL A 13 0.95 24.57 -44.84
C VAL A 13 1.93 24.42 -43.68
N LEU A 14 2.34 25.56 -43.12
CA LEU A 14 3.03 25.59 -41.84
C LEU A 14 2.00 25.22 -40.77
N ILE A 15 1.83 23.92 -40.53
CA ILE A 15 1.07 23.42 -39.38
C ILE A 15 1.91 23.77 -38.16
N TYR A 16 1.63 24.91 -37.55
CA TYR A 16 1.92 25.10 -36.13
C TYR A 16 1.08 24.06 -35.40
N LEU A 17 1.65 22.86 -35.20
CA LEU A 17 1.33 22.07 -34.03
C LEU A 17 1.85 22.90 -32.85
N LEU A 18 1.11 23.95 -32.47
CA LEU A 18 1.06 24.28 -31.05
C LEU A 18 0.78 22.93 -30.40
N PRO A 19 1.66 22.41 -29.53
CA PRO A 19 1.23 21.31 -28.70
C PRO A 19 -0.03 21.84 -28.06
N SER A 20 -1.18 21.30 -28.46
CA SER A 20 -2.34 21.33 -27.61
C SER A 20 -1.84 20.59 -26.39
N CYS A 21 -1.26 21.33 -25.44
CA CYS A 21 -1.34 21.03 -24.05
C CYS A 21 -2.82 20.77 -23.86
N ILE A 22 -3.21 19.51 -23.99
CA ILE A 22 -4.29 18.96 -23.21
C ILE A 22 -3.94 19.50 -21.84
N LYS A 23 -4.66 20.54 -21.40
CA LYS A 23 -4.58 20.98 -20.02
C LYS A 23 -4.94 19.72 -19.26
N SER A 24 -3.92 19.02 -18.77
CA SER A 24 -4.05 18.07 -17.68
C SER A 24 -4.98 18.78 -16.72
N SER A 25 -6.13 18.18 -16.48
CA SER A 25 -7.13 18.79 -15.64
C SER A 25 -6.46 19.02 -14.29
N GLU A 26 -6.05 20.26 -14.00
CA GLU A 26 -5.14 20.55 -12.89
C GLU A 26 -5.74 19.94 -11.61
N ILE A 27 -4.98 19.08 -10.94
CA ILE A 27 -5.37 18.64 -9.60
C ILE A 27 -5.13 19.83 -8.69
N ILE A 28 -6.19 20.28 -8.04
CA ILE A 28 -6.14 21.33 -7.04
C ILE A 28 -6.61 20.70 -5.75
N LEU A 29 -5.72 20.63 -4.76
CA LEU A 29 -6.07 20.21 -3.42
C LEU A 29 -6.56 21.43 -2.63
N PRO A 30 -7.69 21.34 -1.89
CA PRO A 30 -8.17 22.45 -1.10
C PRO A 30 -7.20 22.74 0.05
N LYS A 31 -7.04 24.02 0.39
CA LYS A 31 -6.15 24.48 1.48
C LYS A 31 -6.47 23.82 2.82
N SER A 32 -7.72 23.39 3.04
CA SER A 32 -8.16 22.70 4.26
C SER A 32 -7.46 21.35 4.50
N LEU A 33 -6.89 20.70 3.47
CA LEU A 33 -6.13 19.46 3.66
C LEU A 33 -4.75 19.69 4.27
N ASN A 34 -4.26 20.94 4.23
CA ASN A 34 -2.91 21.30 4.64
C ASN A 34 -1.85 20.40 4.00
N LEU A 35 -1.92 20.25 2.67
CA LEU A 35 -1.00 19.47 1.85
C LEU A 35 -0.34 20.39 0.83
N THR A 36 0.98 20.26 0.68
CA THR A 36 1.72 20.94 -0.39
C THR A 36 1.78 20.04 -1.61
N LEU A 37 1.07 20.43 -2.67
CA LEU A 37 1.12 19.74 -3.97
C LEU A 37 2.20 20.37 -4.83
N LEU A 38 3.24 19.60 -5.15
CA LEU A 38 4.30 19.97 -6.07
C LEU A 38 3.83 19.72 -7.51
N THR A 39 3.83 20.79 -8.31
CA THR A 39 3.44 20.77 -9.72
C THR A 39 4.52 21.39 -10.61
N ASP A 40 5.70 21.67 -10.08
CA ASP A 40 6.80 22.21 -10.87
C ASP A 40 7.28 21.14 -11.89
N PRO A 41 7.79 21.56 -13.06
CA PRO A 41 8.18 20.62 -14.11
C PRO A 41 9.22 19.58 -13.69
N SER A 42 10.09 19.90 -12.73
CA SER A 42 11.13 18.99 -12.25
C SER A 42 10.52 17.86 -11.41
N ALA A 43 9.64 18.19 -10.46
CA ALA A 43 8.94 17.18 -9.65
C ALA A 43 8.07 16.26 -10.50
N ILE A 44 7.33 16.83 -11.46
CA ILE A 44 6.49 16.06 -12.38
C ILE A 44 7.36 15.13 -13.24
N SER A 45 8.43 15.64 -13.85
CA SER A 45 9.33 14.84 -14.70
C SER A 45 9.98 13.69 -13.92
N ALA A 46 10.49 13.96 -12.71
CA ALA A 46 11.10 12.92 -11.86
C ALA A 46 10.11 11.80 -11.47
N ALA A 47 8.82 12.14 -11.34
CA ALA A 47 7.77 11.18 -11.02
C ALA A 47 7.15 10.50 -12.26
N SER A 48 7.48 10.95 -13.48
CA SER A 48 6.85 10.47 -14.73
C SER A 48 7.46 9.20 -15.30
N HIS A 49 8.67 8.84 -14.85
CA HIS A 49 9.43 7.69 -15.32
C HIS A 49 9.68 6.72 -14.16
N ASP A 50 9.95 5.46 -14.47
CA ASP A 50 10.45 4.46 -13.51
C ASP A 50 11.76 3.85 -14.02
N PHE A 51 12.35 2.94 -13.25
CA PHE A 51 13.62 2.29 -13.60
C PHE A 51 13.54 1.54 -14.93
N GLY A 52 12.39 0.96 -15.27
CA GLY A 52 12.20 0.28 -16.55
C GLY A 52 12.36 1.19 -17.75
N ASN A 53 12.06 2.48 -17.61
CA ASN A 53 12.17 3.50 -18.67
C ASN A 53 11.48 3.14 -19.99
N ILE A 54 10.44 2.31 -19.91
CA ILE A 54 9.63 1.86 -21.06
C ILE A 54 8.29 2.60 -21.10
N THR A 55 7.77 2.98 -19.93
CA THR A 55 6.46 3.63 -19.78
C THR A 55 6.65 5.03 -19.22
N THR A 56 5.98 6.02 -19.80
CA THR A 56 5.92 7.38 -19.26
C THR A 56 4.47 7.71 -18.91
N VAL A 57 4.23 8.13 -17.67
CA VAL A 57 2.89 8.50 -17.19
C VAL A 57 3.01 9.82 -16.43
N ILE A 58 2.31 10.85 -16.89
CA ILE A 58 2.41 12.19 -16.30
C ILE A 58 1.41 12.31 -15.13
N PRO A 59 1.88 12.48 -13.88
CA PRO A 59 1.00 12.75 -12.75
C PRO A 59 0.46 14.17 -12.80
N GLY A 60 -0.66 14.43 -12.11
CA GLY A 60 -1.18 15.78 -11.93
C GLY A 60 -0.51 16.54 -10.80
N GLY A 61 0.20 15.85 -9.89
CA GLY A 61 1.05 16.45 -8.88
C GLY A 61 1.72 15.42 -7.98
N VAL A 62 2.67 15.88 -7.19
CA VAL A 62 3.43 15.05 -6.23
C VAL A 62 3.31 15.67 -4.84
N ILE A 63 3.09 14.86 -3.81
CA ILE A 63 3.23 15.30 -2.42
C ILE A 63 4.47 14.67 -1.79
N CYS A 64 5.11 15.40 -0.88
CA CYS A 64 6.19 14.92 -0.02
C CYS A 64 5.66 14.97 1.42
N PRO A 65 5.03 13.89 1.91
CA PRO A 65 4.36 13.93 3.19
C PRO A 65 5.36 14.03 4.34
N SER A 66 5.01 14.81 5.36
CA SER A 66 5.77 14.91 6.62
C SER A 66 5.34 13.89 7.68
N SER A 67 4.15 13.31 7.51
CA SER A 67 3.60 12.30 8.43
C SER A 67 2.62 11.35 7.72
N PRO A 68 2.37 10.15 8.27
CA PRO A 68 1.31 9.25 7.79
C PRO A 68 -0.08 9.91 7.74
N ALA A 69 -0.38 10.83 8.66
CA ALA A 69 -1.65 11.54 8.71
C ALA A 69 -1.93 12.38 7.45
N GLU A 70 -0.90 12.90 6.78
CA GLU A 70 -1.04 13.62 5.51
C GLU A 70 -1.50 12.70 4.37
N ILE A 71 -1.00 11.46 4.35
CA ILE A 71 -1.43 10.44 3.37
C ILE A 71 -2.88 10.05 3.64
N SER A 72 -3.26 9.85 4.90
CA SER A 72 -4.65 9.55 5.28
C SER A 72 -5.63 10.64 4.81
N ARG A 73 -5.30 11.92 5.07
CA ARG A 73 -6.12 13.05 4.58
C ARG A 73 -6.23 13.08 3.06
N LEU A 74 -5.13 12.83 2.34
CA LEU A 74 -5.14 12.76 0.87
C LEU A 74 -6.06 11.65 0.37
N LEU A 75 -5.93 10.44 0.93
CA LEU A 75 -6.72 9.28 0.52
C LEU A 75 -8.19 9.46 0.83
N SER A 76 -8.53 9.97 2.03
CA SER A 76 -9.91 10.29 2.40
C SER A 76 -10.50 11.33 1.45
N TYR A 77 -9.75 12.37 1.08
CA TYR A 77 -10.22 13.37 0.10
C TYR A 77 -10.38 12.79 -1.30
N ALA A 78 -9.43 11.98 -1.78
CA ALA A 78 -9.51 11.33 -3.09
C ALA A 78 -10.72 10.39 -3.18
N SER A 79 -11.04 9.70 -2.08
CA SER A 79 -12.11 8.71 -1.98
C SER A 79 -13.48 9.33 -1.77
N ASN A 80 -13.60 10.39 -0.96
CA ASN A 80 -14.88 11.00 -0.56
C ASN A 80 -15.20 12.33 -1.27
N GLY A 81 -14.19 12.99 -1.85
CA GLY A 81 -14.36 14.27 -2.52
C GLY A 81 -15.23 14.20 -3.79
N GLU A 82 -15.73 15.36 -4.21
CA GLU A 82 -16.55 15.51 -5.43
C GLU A 82 -15.76 15.10 -6.68
N ARG A 83 -14.46 15.42 -6.72
CA ARG A 83 -13.57 15.06 -7.82
C ARG A 83 -12.74 13.84 -7.46
N LYS A 84 -12.98 12.73 -8.15
CA LYS A 84 -12.19 11.50 -8.00
C LYS A 84 -10.87 11.63 -8.75
N PHE A 85 -9.80 11.23 -8.09
CA PHE A 85 -8.48 11.06 -8.70
C PHE A 85 -7.78 9.87 -8.05
N GLN A 86 -6.88 9.25 -8.80
CA GLN A 86 -6.10 8.12 -8.29
C GLN A 86 -4.86 8.63 -7.54
N VAL A 87 -4.40 7.83 -6.58
CA VAL A 87 -3.21 8.09 -5.79
C VAL A 87 -2.28 6.89 -5.92
N ALA A 88 -0.98 7.13 -6.14
CA ALA A 88 0.03 6.09 -6.18
C ALA A 88 1.17 6.42 -5.21
N ALA A 89 1.52 5.45 -4.35
CA ALA A 89 2.69 5.54 -3.50
C ALA A 89 3.94 5.22 -4.32
N ARG A 90 4.97 6.06 -4.21
CA ARG A 90 6.23 5.90 -4.91
C ARG A 90 7.39 5.95 -3.92
N GLY A 91 8.09 4.82 -3.76
CA GLY A 91 9.39 4.75 -3.12
C GLY A 91 10.49 5.27 -4.07
N GLN A 92 11.46 4.42 -4.41
CA GLN A 92 12.55 4.80 -5.33
C GLN A 92 12.20 4.72 -6.82
N GLY A 93 10.95 4.37 -7.17
CA GLY A 93 10.56 4.22 -8.58
C GLY A 93 11.25 3.06 -9.30
N HIS A 94 11.68 2.02 -8.56
CA HIS A 94 12.40 0.86 -9.11
C HIS A 94 11.50 -0.17 -9.83
N SER A 95 10.25 0.22 -10.12
CA SER A 95 9.30 -0.52 -10.95
C SER A 95 9.76 -0.53 -12.42
N LEU A 96 9.21 -1.47 -13.20
CA LEU A 96 9.64 -1.70 -14.60
C LEU A 96 8.62 -1.22 -15.64
N LYS A 97 7.36 -1.01 -15.24
CA LYS A 97 6.25 -0.80 -16.17
C LYS A 97 5.11 0.02 -15.56
N GLY A 98 5.45 1.10 -14.87
CA GLY A 98 4.51 2.11 -14.39
C GLY A 98 3.70 1.72 -13.15
N GLN A 99 4.07 0.67 -12.42
CA GLN A 99 3.33 0.23 -11.22
C GLN A 99 3.24 1.31 -10.13
N ALA A 100 4.25 2.18 -10.04
CA ALA A 100 4.31 3.30 -9.10
C ALA A 100 3.92 4.64 -9.74
N ALA A 101 3.13 4.61 -10.83
CA ALA A 101 2.73 5.80 -11.59
C ALA A 101 1.21 5.98 -11.63
N VAL A 102 0.76 7.21 -11.84
CA VAL A 102 -0.68 7.53 -11.94
C VAL A 102 -0.88 8.67 -12.94
N LEU A 103 -1.80 8.49 -13.89
CA LEU A 103 -2.09 9.50 -14.92
C LEU A 103 -3.01 10.58 -14.35
N ASN A 104 -2.57 11.84 -14.42
CA ASN A 104 -3.34 12.99 -13.89
C ASN A 104 -3.83 12.79 -12.45
N GLY A 105 -3.14 11.95 -11.67
CA GLY A 105 -3.39 11.67 -10.26
C GLY A 105 -2.32 12.28 -9.35
N VAL A 106 -2.33 11.91 -8.07
CA VAL A 106 -1.33 12.37 -7.10
C VAL A 106 -0.34 11.26 -6.79
N ILE A 107 0.95 11.55 -6.95
CA ILE A 107 2.03 10.67 -6.46
C ILE A 107 2.35 11.04 -5.02
N VAL A 108 2.39 10.05 -4.14
CA VAL A 108 2.94 10.20 -2.78
C VAL A 108 4.40 9.81 -2.82
N ASN A 109 5.31 10.79 -2.70
CA ASN A 109 6.74 10.54 -2.60
C ASN A 109 7.07 10.00 -1.21
N MET A 110 7.11 8.67 -1.09
CA MET A 110 7.34 7.99 0.20
C MET A 110 8.75 8.23 0.74
N THR A 111 9.71 8.67 -0.08
CA THR A 111 11.09 8.95 0.38
C THR A 111 11.17 10.03 1.46
N CYS A 112 10.11 10.85 1.60
CA CYS A 112 9.98 11.85 2.66
C CYS A 112 9.62 11.26 4.04
N LEU A 113 9.16 10.00 4.08
CA LEU A 113 8.89 9.23 5.30
C LEU A 113 9.94 8.13 5.45
N ALA A 114 11.11 8.52 5.96
CA ALA A 114 12.23 7.63 6.20
C ALA A 114 12.67 7.69 7.68
N GLY A 115 13.11 6.55 8.21
CA GLY A 115 13.53 6.42 9.60
C GLY A 115 13.67 4.96 10.01
N VAL A 116 14.60 4.70 10.93
CA VAL A 116 14.87 3.38 11.52
C VAL A 116 14.94 3.56 13.03
N VAL A 117 14.16 2.79 13.77
CA VAL A 117 14.21 2.72 15.22
C VAL A 117 14.41 1.26 15.60
N ILE A 118 15.54 0.94 16.23
CA ILE A 118 15.85 -0.44 16.64
C ILE A 118 15.35 -0.63 18.07
N SER A 119 14.69 -1.75 18.35
CA SER A 119 14.17 -2.07 19.68
C SER A 119 15.29 -2.16 20.72
N ASP A 120 15.01 -1.80 21.97
CA ASP A 120 16.01 -1.85 23.06
C ASP A 120 16.57 -3.26 23.29
N ASP A 121 15.76 -4.28 23.05
CA ASP A 121 16.15 -5.69 23.16
C ASP A 121 16.81 -6.26 21.90
N MET A 122 17.01 -5.42 20.88
CA MET A 122 17.72 -5.72 19.65
C MET A 122 17.08 -6.81 18.78
N LYS A 123 15.80 -7.14 19.00
CA LYS A 123 15.11 -8.22 18.26
C LYS A 123 14.38 -7.76 17.01
N TYR A 124 14.01 -6.50 16.91
CA TYR A 124 13.31 -5.95 15.75
C TYR A 124 13.71 -4.49 15.49
N ALA A 125 13.26 -3.96 14.36
CA ALA A 125 13.37 -2.54 14.05
C ALA A 125 12.06 -2.05 13.42
N ASP A 126 11.57 -0.93 13.91
CA ASP A 126 10.48 -0.17 13.29
C ASP A 126 11.08 0.70 12.20
N VAL A 127 10.61 0.52 10.98
CA VAL A 127 11.19 1.16 9.80
C VAL A 127 10.10 1.81 8.97
N ALA A 128 10.24 3.12 8.72
CA ALA A 128 9.29 3.84 7.89
C ALA A 128 9.32 3.28 6.45
N GLY A 129 8.14 3.14 5.82
CA GLY A 129 8.02 2.48 4.51
C GLY A 129 8.81 3.12 3.36
N GLY A 130 9.17 4.40 3.47
CA GLY A 130 10.03 5.10 2.50
C GLY A 130 11.52 4.84 2.64
N THR A 131 11.96 4.27 3.77
CA THR A 131 13.37 4.03 4.10
C THR A 131 14.01 3.03 3.14
N LEU A 132 15.26 3.27 2.76
CA LEU A 132 16.04 2.33 1.95
C LEU A 132 16.58 1.18 2.79
N TRP A 133 16.66 -0.02 2.19
CA TRP A 133 17.33 -1.16 2.84
C TRP A 133 18.81 -0.89 3.16
N VAL A 134 19.50 -0.05 2.36
CA VAL A 134 20.90 0.34 2.66
C VAL A 134 21.00 1.15 3.95
N ASP A 135 20.00 1.95 4.30
CA ASP A 135 20.00 2.73 5.54
C ASP A 135 19.59 1.86 6.73
N VAL A 136 18.70 0.89 6.53
CA VAL A 136 18.45 -0.16 7.53
C VAL A 136 19.75 -0.90 7.86
N LEU A 137 20.49 -1.35 6.85
CA LEU A 137 21.77 -2.04 7.04
C LEU A 137 22.76 -1.21 7.87
N LYS A 138 22.95 0.08 7.53
CA LYS A 138 23.86 0.96 8.28
C LYS A 138 23.46 1.05 9.76
N ASN A 139 22.19 1.35 10.03
CA ASN A 139 21.69 1.52 11.40
C ASN A 139 21.78 0.22 12.21
N THR A 140 21.43 -0.93 11.61
CA THR A 140 21.47 -2.22 12.31
C THR A 140 22.91 -2.70 12.53
N ALA A 141 23.80 -2.48 11.56
CA ALA A 141 25.21 -2.83 11.68
C ALA A 141 25.92 -2.05 12.79
N GLU A 142 25.60 -0.78 13.00
CA GLU A 142 26.12 0.01 14.13
C GLU A 142 25.78 -0.59 15.49
N LYS A 143 24.71 -1.37 15.57
CA LYS A 143 24.27 -2.07 16.78
C LYS A 143 24.61 -3.57 16.79
N GLY A 144 25.32 -4.06 15.78
CA GLY A 144 25.71 -5.48 15.69
C GLY A 144 24.57 -6.44 15.35
N VAL A 145 23.47 -5.94 14.77
CA VAL A 145 22.33 -6.77 14.32
C VAL A 145 22.07 -6.58 12.83
N SER A 146 21.23 -7.44 12.26
CA SER A 146 20.90 -7.45 10.83
C SER A 146 19.53 -8.07 10.60
N PRO A 147 18.72 -7.53 9.66
CA PRO A 147 17.65 -8.28 9.03
C PRO A 147 18.17 -9.63 8.48
N VAL A 148 17.28 -10.61 8.43
CA VAL A 148 17.63 -12.00 8.04
C VAL A 148 17.34 -12.33 6.58
N SER A 149 16.69 -11.41 5.85
CA SER A 149 16.32 -11.60 4.44
C SER A 149 16.51 -10.29 3.68
N TRP A 150 17.24 -10.34 2.57
CA TRP A 150 17.64 -9.16 1.79
C TRP A 150 17.11 -9.22 0.36
N THR A 151 17.31 -8.12 -0.36
CA THR A 151 17.26 -8.08 -1.82
C THR A 151 18.67 -7.87 -2.34
N ASP A 152 18.95 -8.31 -3.56
CA ASP A 152 20.29 -8.18 -4.16
C ASP A 152 20.72 -6.70 -4.35
N TYR A 153 19.76 -5.78 -4.38
CA TYR A 153 20.00 -4.34 -4.53
C TYR A 153 19.34 -3.54 -3.41
N LEU A 154 20.15 -2.83 -2.62
CA LEU A 154 19.70 -2.21 -1.35
C LEU A 154 19.15 -0.78 -1.46
N HIS A 155 19.24 -0.13 -2.64
CA HIS A 155 18.64 1.21 -2.85
C HIS A 155 17.19 1.09 -3.34
N VAL A 156 16.41 0.26 -2.64
CA VAL A 156 14.96 0.14 -2.78
C VAL A 156 14.32 0.33 -1.41
N SER A 157 13.10 0.87 -1.41
CA SER A 157 12.38 1.19 -0.19
C SER A 157 11.74 -0.04 0.46
N ILE A 158 11.66 -0.04 1.79
CA ILE A 158 11.01 -1.07 2.62
C ILE A 158 9.58 -1.35 2.15
N GLY A 159 8.72 -0.32 2.08
CA GLY A 159 7.33 -0.49 1.66
C GLY A 159 7.21 -1.00 0.22
N GLY A 160 8.16 -0.66 -0.65
CA GLY A 160 8.18 -1.12 -2.04
C GLY A 160 8.45 -2.62 -2.16
N THR A 161 9.44 -3.15 -1.44
CA THR A 161 9.77 -4.58 -1.50
C THR A 161 8.73 -5.43 -0.77
N LEU A 162 8.20 -4.95 0.37
CA LEU A 162 7.15 -5.63 1.13
C LEU A 162 5.80 -5.65 0.38
N SER A 163 5.54 -4.68 -0.51
CA SER A 163 4.36 -4.72 -1.42
C SER A 163 4.49 -5.77 -2.55
N ASN A 164 5.61 -6.50 -2.62
CA ASN A 164 5.85 -7.56 -3.59
C ASN A 164 6.19 -8.89 -2.90
N ALA A 165 7.41 -8.98 -2.35
CA ALA A 165 7.91 -10.12 -1.59
C ALA A 165 9.26 -9.79 -0.93
N GLY A 166 10.19 -9.23 -1.72
CA GLY A 166 11.58 -9.01 -1.34
C GLY A 166 12.36 -10.33 -1.30
N ILE A 167 13.00 -10.69 -2.42
CA ILE A 167 13.70 -11.96 -2.59
C ILE A 167 15.20 -11.69 -2.78
N GLY A 168 16.01 -12.53 -2.15
CA GLY A 168 17.48 -12.54 -2.24
C GLY A 168 18.06 -13.90 -1.89
N GLY A 169 19.36 -13.95 -1.64
CA GLY A 169 20.10 -15.19 -1.41
C GLY A 169 19.68 -15.98 -0.16
N GLU A 170 19.07 -15.34 0.83
CA GLU A 170 18.74 -15.95 2.13
C GLU A 170 17.36 -16.64 2.15
N VAL A 171 16.57 -16.47 1.09
CA VAL A 171 15.16 -16.90 1.05
C VAL A 171 14.97 -18.40 1.29
N PHE A 172 15.94 -19.23 0.89
CA PHE A 172 15.88 -20.68 1.10
C PHE A 172 15.89 -21.10 2.58
N ARG A 173 16.36 -20.22 3.48
CA ARG A 173 16.42 -20.45 4.92
C ARG A 173 15.38 -19.64 5.69
N ASN A 174 15.26 -18.35 5.37
CA ASN A 174 14.50 -17.40 6.16
C ASN A 174 13.21 -16.92 5.46
N GLY A 175 12.93 -17.41 4.24
CA GLY A 175 11.83 -16.90 3.43
C GLY A 175 12.09 -15.48 2.87
N PRO A 176 11.17 -14.96 2.03
CA PRO A 176 11.23 -13.59 1.53
C PRO A 176 11.09 -12.56 2.66
N GLN A 177 11.38 -11.30 2.38
CA GLN A 177 11.26 -10.21 3.36
C GLN A 177 9.88 -10.14 3.99
N ILE A 178 8.81 -10.36 3.22
CA ILE A 178 7.42 -10.41 3.74
C ILE A 178 7.16 -11.50 4.78
N SER A 179 8.02 -12.53 4.88
CA SER A 179 7.93 -13.56 5.92
C SER A 179 8.65 -13.17 7.21
N ASN A 180 9.36 -12.04 7.22
CA ASN A 180 10.19 -11.55 8.31
C ASN A 180 9.70 -10.19 8.83
N VAL A 181 8.38 -9.96 8.73
CA VAL A 181 7.69 -8.76 9.22
C VAL A 181 6.81 -9.16 10.39
N LEU A 182 6.96 -8.46 11.53
CA LEU A 182 6.13 -8.69 12.71
C LEU A 182 4.78 -7.98 12.58
N GLU A 183 4.80 -6.72 12.16
CA GLU A 183 3.62 -5.88 12.00
C GLU A 183 3.79 -4.79 10.92
N LEU A 184 2.67 -4.22 10.48
CA LEU A 184 2.62 -3.13 9.51
C LEU A 184 1.57 -2.09 9.88
N ASP A 185 1.94 -0.82 9.75
CA ASP A 185 1.04 0.33 9.74
C ASP A 185 0.52 0.53 8.31
N VAL A 186 -0.80 0.36 8.12
CA VAL A 186 -1.40 0.47 6.78
C VAL A 186 -2.46 1.56 6.75
N ILE A 187 -2.29 2.51 5.82
CA ILE A 187 -3.32 3.50 5.48
C ILE A 187 -4.08 2.99 4.26
N THR A 188 -5.38 2.77 4.40
CA THR A 188 -6.21 2.27 3.29
C THR A 188 -6.92 3.41 2.56
N GLY A 189 -7.25 3.19 1.28
CA GLY A 189 -7.91 4.20 0.43
C GLY A 189 -9.44 4.17 0.44
N THR A 190 -10.04 3.11 0.96
CA THR A 190 -11.49 2.87 0.89
C THR A 190 -11.97 2.12 2.12
N TRP A 191 -11.94 2.77 3.29
CA TRP A 191 -12.83 2.34 4.36
C TRP A 191 -14.24 2.78 4.00
N ASP A 192 -15.04 1.84 3.49
CA ASP A 192 -16.48 2.03 3.39
C ASP A 192 -17.24 0.87 4.03
N ASN A 193 -18.53 1.07 4.27
CA ASN A 193 -19.38 0.09 4.94
C ASN A 193 -19.64 -1.17 4.10
N ARG A 194 -19.08 -1.28 2.89
CA ARG A 194 -19.23 -2.44 2.00
C ARG A 194 -18.06 -3.41 2.10
N MET A 195 -16.92 -3.01 2.67
CA MET A 195 -15.78 -3.90 2.90
C MET A 195 -16.09 -4.94 4.00
N SER A 196 -15.62 -6.18 3.77
CA SER A 196 -15.69 -7.30 4.74
C SER A 196 -14.60 -7.26 5.80
N ALA A 197 -13.50 -6.54 5.54
CA ALA A 197 -12.55 -6.18 6.59
C ALA A 197 -13.28 -5.28 7.57
N MET A 198 -13.56 -5.81 8.76
CA MET A 198 -14.31 -5.12 9.79
C MET A 198 -13.35 -4.17 10.49
N VAL A 199 -13.23 -2.96 9.95
CA VAL A 199 -12.67 -1.84 10.71
C VAL A 199 -13.77 -1.17 11.50
N THR A 200 -13.43 -0.85 12.74
CA THR A 200 -14.28 -0.06 13.61
C THR A 200 -14.52 1.28 12.94
N ASP A 201 -15.76 1.72 12.91
CA ASP A 201 -16.16 3.04 12.36
C ASP A 201 -15.46 4.23 13.08
N GLU A 202 -14.62 3.94 14.09
CA GLU A 202 -13.95 4.88 14.98
C GLU A 202 -12.45 5.09 14.67
N GLU A 203 -11.80 4.24 13.84
CA GLU A 203 -10.35 4.32 13.62
C GLU A 203 -9.93 4.33 12.15
N ASP A 204 -9.05 5.28 11.80
CA ASP A 204 -8.54 5.49 10.44
C ASP A 204 -7.30 4.64 10.11
N VAL A 205 -6.71 4.00 11.12
CA VAL A 205 -5.47 3.21 11.02
C VAL A 205 -5.71 1.81 11.55
N VAL A 206 -5.21 0.80 10.84
CA VAL A 206 -5.16 -0.58 11.33
C VAL A 206 -3.75 -1.13 11.26
N TYR A 207 -3.43 -1.94 12.26
CA TYR A 207 -2.20 -2.71 12.32
C TYR A 207 -2.50 -4.14 11.87
N ILE A 208 -1.75 -4.63 10.87
CA ILE A 208 -1.79 -6.04 10.49
C ILE A 208 -0.57 -6.70 11.13
N ILE A 209 -0.82 -7.53 12.15
CA ILE A 209 0.22 -8.25 12.88
C ILE A 209 0.25 -9.70 12.41
N GLY A 210 1.40 -10.14 11.89
CA GLY A 210 1.63 -11.50 11.44
C GLY A 210 2.49 -12.27 12.44
N ILE A 211 1.87 -13.01 13.36
CA ILE A 211 2.61 -13.88 14.29
C ILE A 211 2.85 -15.24 13.61
N LEU A 212 3.92 -15.32 12.83
CA LEU A 212 4.24 -16.49 12.02
C LEU A 212 5.12 -17.48 12.80
N GLN A 213 4.50 -18.46 13.44
CA GLN A 213 5.22 -19.52 14.14
C GLN A 213 5.36 -20.76 13.25
N SER A 214 6.55 -21.36 13.25
CA SER A 214 6.77 -22.65 12.58
C SER A 214 6.25 -23.78 13.46
N ALA A 215 5.34 -24.59 12.92
CA ALA A 215 4.80 -25.77 13.59
C ALA A 215 5.20 -27.07 12.87
N THR A 216 5.45 -28.12 13.64
CA THR A 216 5.49 -29.51 13.20
C THR A 216 4.22 -30.22 13.67
N PRO A 217 3.84 -31.37 13.10
CA PRO A 217 2.66 -32.12 13.57
C PRO A 217 2.67 -32.46 15.07
N GLN A 218 3.84 -32.45 15.72
CA GLN A 218 4.00 -32.78 17.13
C GLN A 218 3.77 -31.59 18.06
N ASN A 219 4.01 -30.34 17.62
CA ASN A 219 3.95 -29.15 18.47
C ASN A 219 2.77 -28.21 18.13
N VAL A 220 1.88 -28.59 17.19
CA VAL A 220 0.68 -27.81 16.87
C VAL A 220 -0.12 -27.39 18.11
N PRO A 221 -0.41 -28.28 19.10
CA PRO A 221 -1.20 -27.88 20.26
C PRO A 221 -0.53 -26.81 21.13
N GLU A 222 0.80 -26.79 21.17
CA GLU A 222 1.57 -25.80 21.94
C GLU A 222 1.52 -24.44 21.26
N VAL A 223 1.69 -24.42 19.93
CA VAL A 223 1.58 -23.20 19.09
C VAL A 223 0.16 -22.63 19.16
N GLU A 224 -0.87 -23.49 19.10
CA GLU A 224 -2.27 -23.07 19.26
C GLU A 224 -2.53 -22.49 20.65
N SER A 225 -2.02 -23.12 21.72
CA SER A 225 -2.16 -22.61 23.09
C SER A 225 -1.48 -21.25 23.29
N LEU A 226 -0.36 -21.01 22.62
CA LEU A 226 0.32 -19.72 22.64
C LEU A 226 -0.49 -18.65 21.90
N ASN A 227 -1.05 -18.98 20.73
CA ASN A 227 -1.94 -18.08 19.99
C ASN A 227 -3.16 -17.68 20.83
N ASP A 228 -3.79 -18.65 21.50
CA ASP A 228 -4.92 -18.41 22.41
C ASP A 228 -4.54 -17.49 23.58
N SER A 229 -3.33 -17.65 24.11
CA SER A 229 -2.82 -16.80 25.20
C SER A 229 -2.62 -15.37 24.74
N ILE A 230 -2.10 -15.16 23.53
CA ILE A 230 -1.95 -13.83 22.92
C ILE A 230 -3.32 -13.16 22.74
N ILE A 231 -4.30 -13.90 22.19
CA ILE A 231 -5.66 -13.40 22.00
C ILE A 231 -6.28 -13.01 23.35
N ARG A 232 -6.10 -13.83 24.38
CA ARG A 232 -6.63 -13.57 25.73
C ARG A 232 -6.02 -12.30 26.32
N VAL A 233 -4.70 -12.13 26.24
CA VAL A 233 -4.02 -10.91 26.71
C VAL A 233 -4.55 -9.67 26.00
N CYS A 234 -4.75 -9.72 24.68
CA CYS A 234 -5.33 -8.61 23.93
C CYS A 234 -6.74 -8.28 24.44
N LYS A 235 -7.61 -9.28 24.60
CA LYS A 235 -8.98 -9.09 25.11
C LYS A 235 -8.99 -8.52 26.53
N ASP A 236 -8.20 -9.09 27.45
CA ASP A 236 -8.13 -8.67 28.85
C ASP A 236 -7.57 -7.24 29.00
N SER A 237 -6.72 -6.82 28.06
CA SER A 237 -6.15 -5.47 28.02
C SER A 237 -7.03 -4.46 27.27
N GLY A 238 -8.19 -4.87 26.77
CA GLY A 238 -9.08 -4.02 25.97
C GLY A 238 -8.56 -3.67 24.57
N ILE A 239 -7.54 -4.38 24.08
CA ILE A 239 -7.00 -4.21 22.73
C ILE A 239 -7.99 -4.82 21.74
N LYS A 240 -8.58 -3.98 20.90
CA LYS A 240 -9.53 -4.41 19.86
C LYS A 240 -8.77 -5.19 18.77
N ILE A 241 -8.87 -6.52 18.79
CA ILE A 241 -8.24 -7.39 17.80
C ILE A 241 -9.26 -8.16 16.95
N LYS A 242 -8.86 -8.50 15.72
CA LYS A 242 -9.59 -9.44 14.86
C LYS A 242 -8.61 -10.41 14.24
N GLN A 243 -8.94 -11.69 14.32
CA GLN A 243 -8.13 -12.74 13.72
C GLN A 243 -8.43 -12.83 12.22
N TYR A 244 -7.43 -13.20 11.43
CA TYR A 244 -7.56 -13.48 9.99
C TYR A 244 -7.63 -15.00 9.79
N LEU A 245 -8.61 -15.48 9.02
CA LEU A 245 -8.86 -16.92 8.76
C LEU A 245 -9.07 -17.78 10.01
N MET A 246 -9.90 -17.30 10.93
CA MET A 246 -10.24 -18.04 12.14
C MET A 246 -11.19 -19.22 11.88
N HIS A 247 -11.25 -20.14 12.84
CA HIS A 247 -12.26 -21.20 12.86
C HIS A 247 -13.21 -20.98 14.05
N TYR A 248 -14.19 -20.08 13.89
CA TYR A 248 -15.28 -19.96 14.85
C TYR A 248 -16.34 -21.02 14.56
N THR A 249 -16.71 -21.79 15.59
CA THR A 249 -17.76 -22.81 15.50
C THR A 249 -19.09 -22.34 16.09
N ARG A 250 -19.11 -21.16 16.73
CA ARG A 250 -20.30 -20.57 17.33
C ARG A 250 -20.73 -19.34 16.56
N LYS A 251 -22.04 -19.22 16.35
CA LYS A 251 -22.65 -18.04 15.75
C LYS A 251 -22.32 -16.76 16.52
N GLU A 252 -22.30 -16.80 17.86
CA GLU A 252 -22.02 -15.62 18.67
C GLU A 252 -20.64 -15.02 18.38
N ASP A 253 -19.63 -15.88 18.13
CA ASP A 253 -18.28 -15.43 17.80
C ASP A 253 -18.27 -14.72 16.43
N TRP A 254 -19.09 -15.18 15.48
CA TRP A 254 -19.30 -14.50 14.20
C TRP A 254 -20.06 -13.17 14.36
N VAL A 255 -21.04 -13.10 15.27
CA VAL A 255 -21.72 -11.83 15.60
C VAL A 255 -20.72 -10.83 16.19
N GLU A 256 -19.86 -11.26 17.12
CA GLU A 256 -18.79 -10.43 17.70
C GLU A 256 -17.80 -9.99 16.60
N HIS A 257 -17.42 -10.91 15.72
CA HIS A 257 -16.51 -10.66 14.61
C HIS A 257 -17.04 -9.59 13.63
N PHE A 258 -18.30 -9.68 13.23
CA PHE A 258 -18.91 -8.74 12.28
C PHE A 258 -19.55 -7.52 12.95
N GLY A 259 -19.80 -7.56 14.26
CA GLY A 259 -20.36 -6.48 15.07
C GLY A 259 -21.60 -5.85 14.45
N THR A 260 -21.60 -4.51 14.30
CA THR A 260 -22.72 -3.75 13.71
C THR A 260 -23.08 -4.20 12.28
N LYS A 261 -22.10 -4.74 11.54
CA LYS A 261 -22.28 -5.23 10.16
C LYS A 261 -22.91 -6.62 10.08
N TRP A 262 -23.06 -7.34 11.20
CA TRP A 262 -23.62 -8.70 11.22
C TRP A 262 -25.00 -8.78 10.54
N SER A 263 -25.86 -7.79 10.81
CA SER A 263 -27.23 -7.79 10.27
C SER A 263 -27.26 -7.69 8.75
N ASP A 264 -26.42 -6.84 8.16
CA ASP A 264 -26.32 -6.69 6.71
C ASP A 264 -25.62 -7.88 6.07
N PHE A 265 -24.59 -8.43 6.72
CA PHE A 265 -23.90 -9.63 6.26
C PHE A 265 -24.85 -10.83 6.22
N SER A 266 -25.63 -11.06 7.29
CA SER A 266 -26.64 -12.13 7.34
C SER A 266 -27.70 -11.95 6.26
N LYS A 267 -28.27 -10.74 6.09
CA LYS A 267 -29.25 -10.47 5.01
C LYS A 267 -28.68 -10.75 3.63
N ARG A 268 -27.44 -10.36 3.36
CA ARG A 268 -26.77 -10.61 2.07
C ARG A 268 -26.54 -12.10 1.87
N LYS A 269 -26.17 -12.85 2.92
CA LYS A 269 -26.03 -14.30 2.85
C LYS A 269 -27.36 -14.96 2.48
N ASP A 270 -28.45 -14.56 3.13
CA ASP A 270 -29.78 -15.09 2.84
C ASP A 270 -30.25 -14.74 1.42
N LEU A 271 -29.91 -13.54 0.94
CA LEU A 271 -30.28 -13.08 -0.40
C LEU A 271 -29.49 -13.77 -1.53
N PHE A 272 -28.17 -13.88 -1.38
CA PHE A 272 -27.28 -14.32 -2.45
C PHE A 272 -26.84 -15.79 -2.34
N ASP A 273 -26.96 -16.40 -1.16
CA ASP A 273 -26.70 -17.82 -0.94
C ASP A 273 -27.75 -18.44 0.02
N PRO A 274 -29.04 -18.45 -0.39
CA PRO A 274 -30.15 -18.93 0.43
C PRO A 274 -30.05 -20.41 0.83
N LYS A 275 -29.23 -21.18 0.10
CA LYS A 275 -28.98 -22.61 0.38
C LYS A 275 -27.71 -22.85 1.19
N LYS A 276 -26.99 -21.78 1.58
CA LYS A 276 -25.75 -21.82 2.35
C LYS A 276 -24.65 -22.69 1.73
N LEU A 277 -24.55 -22.71 0.41
CA LEU A 277 -23.61 -23.55 -0.32
C LEU A 277 -22.21 -22.94 -0.42
N LEU A 278 -22.07 -21.63 -0.27
CA LEU A 278 -20.82 -20.91 -0.38
C LEU A 278 -20.14 -20.80 0.98
N SER A 279 -18.86 -21.19 1.01
CA SER A 279 -17.97 -21.15 2.19
C SER A 279 -18.43 -22.00 3.40
N PRO A 280 -18.87 -23.27 3.22
CA PRO A 280 -19.35 -24.09 4.34
C PRO A 280 -18.27 -24.38 5.40
N GLY A 281 -16.99 -24.41 5.01
CA GLY A 281 -15.89 -24.71 5.93
C GLY A 281 -15.62 -23.64 6.99
N GLN A 282 -16.21 -22.44 6.85
CA GLN A 282 -16.12 -21.38 7.84
C GLN A 282 -17.23 -21.46 8.90
N ASP A 283 -18.24 -22.31 8.71
CA ASP A 283 -19.33 -22.55 9.67
C ASP A 283 -20.01 -21.29 10.23
N ILE A 284 -20.22 -20.30 9.36
CA ILE A 284 -20.77 -18.98 9.75
C ILE A 284 -22.29 -19.05 10.01
N PHE A 285 -23.01 -19.99 9.38
CA PHE A 285 -24.48 -20.05 9.37
C PHE A 285 -25.09 -21.44 9.35
#